data_AF-A0A6P6Y1E0-F1
#
_entry.id   AF-A0A6P6Y1E0-F1
#
_cell.length_a   1.000
_cell.length_b   1.000
_cell.length_c   1.000
_cell.angle_alpha   90.00
_cell.angle_beta   90.00
_cell.angle_gamma   90.00
#
_symmetry.space_group_name_H-M   'P 1'
#
loop_
_entity.id
_entity.type
_entity.pdbx_description
1 polymer ?
#
loop_
_entity_poly.entity_id
_entity_poly.type
_entity_poly.pdbx_seq_one_letter_code
_entity_poly.pdbx_strand_id
1 'polypeptide(L)'
;MIFQQMLNLTSSSLLIMLLMLLLPALVLSSTIAKRESEQESDSDDGLMEYNDCGNGNLRRLKVEGCEPNEEKNSRFCLLTRGSNASLVAKFIADSDYPTVTTNVRIKIGFFEFGYPPIEYDACQHYVACPLRKEELNVARVTFPIISLVPRFGNMLITARLYGPNGEVIVCGQAKAGLI
;
A
#
# COMPACT_ATOMS: atom_id res chain seq x y z
N MET A 1 -31.69 -20.07 74.91
CA MET A 1 -31.99 -19.97 73.47
C MET A 1 -31.08 -18.93 72.82
N ILE A 2 -29.81 -19.26 72.57
CA ILE A 2 -28.81 -18.35 71.94
C ILE A 2 -28.31 -18.93 70.59
N PHE A 3 -28.90 -20.05 70.14
CA PHE A 3 -28.41 -20.82 68.99
C PHE A 3 -29.12 -20.53 67.66
N GLN A 4 -30.04 -19.55 67.61
CA GLN A 4 -30.79 -19.22 66.38
C GLN A 4 -30.38 -17.89 65.71
N GLN A 5 -29.46 -17.11 66.28
CA GLN A 5 -28.97 -15.88 65.64
C GLN A 5 -27.63 -16.06 64.88
N MET A 6 -27.04 -17.25 64.90
CA MET A 6 -25.73 -17.52 64.29
C MET A 6 -25.81 -18.08 62.85
N LEU A 7 -27.02 -18.28 62.30
CA LEU A 7 -27.23 -19.00 61.03
C LEU A 7 -27.65 -18.12 59.84
N ASN A 8 -27.79 -16.81 60.00
CA ASN A 8 -28.19 -15.89 58.91
C ASN A 8 -27.16 -14.80 58.56
N LEU A 9 -25.93 -14.86 59.10
CA LEU A 9 -24.92 -13.83 58.86
C LEU A 9 -23.69 -14.27 58.05
N THR A 10 -23.67 -15.50 57.50
CA THR A 10 -22.48 -16.04 56.82
C THR A 10 -22.66 -16.36 55.34
N SER A 11 -23.89 -16.41 54.79
CA SER A 11 -24.07 -16.72 53.36
C SER A 11 -23.98 -15.51 52.42
N SER A 12 -24.31 -14.30 52.90
CA SER A 12 -24.24 -13.08 52.08
C SER A 12 -22.82 -12.59 51.82
N SER A 13 -21.89 -12.73 52.78
CA SER A 13 -20.54 -12.19 52.62
C SER A 13 -19.66 -12.99 51.65
N LEU A 14 -19.88 -14.31 51.55
CA LEU A 14 -19.15 -15.15 50.60
C LEU A 14 -19.62 -14.92 49.15
N LEU A 15 -20.93 -14.71 48.93
CA LEU A 15 -21.44 -14.33 47.60
C LEU A 15 -20.95 -12.94 47.18
N ILE A 16 -20.93 -11.96 48.09
CA ILE A 16 -20.44 -10.62 47.79
C ILE A 16 -18.94 -10.63 47.49
N MET A 17 -18.14 -11.40 48.24
CA MET A 17 -16.71 -11.57 47.96
C MET A 17 -16.46 -12.29 46.62
N LEU A 18 -17.27 -13.29 46.27
CA LEU A 18 -17.17 -13.97 44.96
C LEU A 18 -17.58 -13.04 43.79
N LEU A 19 -18.58 -12.17 43.99
CA LEU A 19 -19.00 -11.18 43.01
C LEU A 19 -17.92 -10.12 42.76
N MET A 20 -17.26 -9.65 43.83
CA MET A 20 -16.18 -8.65 43.75
C MET A 20 -14.89 -9.20 43.11
N LEU A 21 -14.65 -10.52 43.17
CA LEU A 21 -13.54 -11.18 42.48
C LEU A 21 -13.81 -11.43 40.98
N LEU A 22 -15.07 -11.44 40.55
CA LEU A 22 -15.45 -11.62 39.14
C LEU A 22 -15.58 -10.30 38.35
N LEU A 23 -15.65 -9.15 39.02
CA LEU A 23 -15.86 -7.84 38.39
C LEU A 23 -14.63 -7.22 37.68
N PRO A 24 -13.35 -7.52 37.99
CA PRO A 24 -12.23 -7.01 37.18
C PRO A 24 -12.06 -7.75 35.84
N ALA A 25 -12.64 -8.95 35.68
CA ALA A 25 -12.49 -9.75 34.47
C ALA A 25 -13.40 -9.30 33.31
N LEU A 26 -14.35 -8.38 33.56
CA LEU A 26 -15.25 -7.82 32.54
C LEU A 26 -14.93 -6.38 32.16
N VAL A 27 -13.88 -5.77 32.75
CA VAL A 27 -13.47 -4.38 32.44
C VAL A 27 -12.00 -4.28 31.98
N LEU A 28 -11.42 -5.38 31.52
CA LEU A 28 -10.15 -5.40 30.77
C LEU A 28 -10.35 -5.99 29.37
N SER A 29 -11.11 -5.29 28.52
CA SER A 29 -10.97 -5.45 27.07
C SER A 29 -11.41 -4.19 26.32
N SER A 30 -10.97 -3.02 26.77
CA SER A 30 -11.18 -1.74 26.06
C SER A 30 -9.91 -0.94 25.83
N THR A 31 -8.73 -1.53 26.05
CA THR A 31 -7.43 -0.91 25.74
C THR A 31 -6.41 -1.91 25.22
N ILE A 32 -6.78 -2.73 24.23
CA ILE A 32 -5.79 -3.12 23.22
C ILE A 32 -5.87 -2.05 22.15
N ALA A 33 -4.85 -1.20 22.19
CA ALA A 33 -4.60 -0.15 21.24
C ALA A 33 -4.93 -0.59 19.81
N LYS A 34 -5.83 0.17 19.21
CA LYS A 34 -5.83 0.56 17.81
C LYS A 34 -4.42 0.41 17.19
N ARG A 35 -4.14 -0.76 16.62
CA ARG A 35 -3.28 -0.91 15.45
C ARG A 35 -4.23 -1.21 14.32
N GLU A 36 -4.57 -0.16 13.57
CA GLU A 36 -4.91 -0.29 12.15
C GLU A 36 -3.71 -0.98 11.47
N SER A 37 -3.71 -2.31 11.48
CA SER A 37 -3.29 -3.02 10.29
C SER A 37 -4.57 -3.27 9.52
N GLU A 38 -4.88 -2.39 8.57
CA GLU A 38 -5.57 -2.79 7.36
C GLU A 38 -4.71 -3.86 6.68
N GLN A 39 -4.79 -5.08 7.21
CA GLN A 39 -4.40 -6.27 6.49
C GLN A 39 -5.62 -6.62 5.66
N GLU A 40 -5.74 -5.90 4.54
CA GLU A 40 -6.61 -6.27 3.43
C GLU A 40 -6.17 -7.68 2.98
N SER A 41 -7.17 -8.56 2.90
CA SER A 41 -7.04 -9.99 2.80
C SER A 41 -6.12 -10.45 1.67
N ASP A 42 -5.28 -11.41 2.04
CA ASP A 42 -4.41 -12.24 1.23
C ASP A 42 -5.20 -13.01 0.14
N SER A 43 -5.35 -12.37 -1.01
CA SER A 43 -5.52 -13.02 -2.30
C SER A 43 -4.73 -12.17 -3.29
N ASP A 44 -3.55 -12.67 -3.72
CA ASP A 44 -2.60 -12.04 -4.64
C ASP A 44 -3.10 -10.73 -5.29
N ASP A 45 -2.91 -9.62 -4.56
CA ASP A 45 -3.49 -8.33 -4.92
C ASP A 45 -2.64 -7.61 -5.97
N GLY A 46 -1.62 -8.25 -6.57
CA GLY A 46 -0.69 -7.64 -7.52
C GLY A 46 0.27 -6.62 -6.90
N LEU A 47 0.39 -6.60 -5.56
CA LEU A 47 1.31 -5.74 -4.85
C LEU A 47 2.76 -6.12 -5.19
N MET A 48 3.55 -5.14 -5.63
CA MET A 48 4.95 -5.36 -5.97
C MET A 48 5.85 -5.03 -4.79
N GLU A 49 6.99 -5.72 -4.71
CA GLU A 49 8.10 -5.18 -3.93
C GLU A 49 8.58 -3.89 -4.61
N TYR A 50 8.63 -2.80 -3.85
CA TYR A 50 9.01 -1.49 -4.35
C TYR A 50 9.99 -0.78 -3.42
N ASN A 51 10.77 0.12 -4.00
CA ASN A 51 11.60 1.07 -3.30
C ASN A 51 11.04 2.48 -3.49
N ASP A 52 10.77 3.21 -2.41
CA ASP A 52 10.48 4.65 -2.49
C ASP A 52 11.81 5.38 -2.71
N CYS A 53 11.95 6.01 -3.87
CA CYS A 53 13.16 6.71 -4.30
C CYS A 53 13.06 8.23 -4.15
N GLY A 54 12.06 8.72 -3.43
CA GLY A 54 11.75 10.12 -3.24
C GLY A 54 11.68 10.47 -1.75
N ASN A 55 10.62 11.18 -1.37
CA ASN A 55 10.49 11.78 -0.04
C ASN A 55 9.74 10.90 0.97
N GLY A 56 9.54 9.61 0.69
CA GLY A 56 8.77 8.73 1.59
C GLY A 56 7.26 8.94 1.49
N ASN A 57 6.78 9.41 0.34
CA ASN A 57 5.37 9.71 0.08
C ASN A 57 4.61 8.50 -0.52
N LEU A 58 5.33 7.50 -1.02
CA LEU A 58 4.72 6.29 -1.58
C LEU A 58 4.19 5.39 -0.46
N ARG A 59 2.99 4.83 -0.64
CA ARG A 59 2.35 3.90 0.31
C ARG A 59 2.15 2.53 -0.30
N ARG A 60 1.83 2.48 -1.60
CA ARG A 60 1.61 1.24 -2.33
C ARG A 60 2.03 1.40 -3.78
N LEU A 61 2.66 0.38 -4.34
CA LEU A 61 2.90 0.23 -5.78
C LEU A 61 2.43 -1.15 -6.23
N LYS A 62 1.55 -1.17 -7.22
CA LYS A 62 0.94 -2.38 -7.77
C LYS A 62 1.06 -2.35 -9.29
N VAL A 63 1.28 -3.51 -9.90
CA VAL A 63 1.12 -3.67 -11.34
C VAL A 63 0.02 -4.68 -11.61
N GLU A 64 -0.89 -4.30 -12.51
CA GLU A 64 -1.98 -5.13 -13.00
C GLU A 64 -1.67 -5.61 -14.41
N GLY A 65 -2.22 -6.77 -14.78
CA GLY A 65 -1.99 -7.37 -16.10
C GLY A 65 -0.62 -8.06 -16.23
N CYS A 66 -0.09 -8.57 -15.12
CA CYS A 66 1.14 -9.34 -15.11
C CYS A 66 1.04 -10.60 -14.26
N GLU A 67 1.90 -11.56 -14.56
CA GLU A 67 1.98 -12.80 -13.81
C GLU A 67 2.91 -12.59 -12.60
N PRO A 68 2.48 -12.98 -11.38
CA PRO A 68 3.36 -12.94 -10.23
C PRO A 68 4.49 -13.96 -10.44
N ASN A 69 5.73 -13.54 -10.21
CA ASN A 69 6.84 -14.47 -10.05
C ASN A 69 7.21 -14.55 -8.58
N GLU A 70 6.94 -15.71 -7.99
CA GLU A 70 7.27 -16.04 -6.62
C GLU A 70 8.65 -16.70 -6.54
N GLU A 71 9.69 -16.02 -7.03
CA GLU A 71 11.05 -16.46 -6.71
C GLU A 71 11.33 -16.13 -5.25
N LYS A 72 11.87 -17.11 -4.52
CA LYS A 72 12.04 -17.14 -3.05
C LYS A 72 12.60 -15.83 -2.48
N ASN A 73 11.72 -14.89 -2.12
CA ASN A 73 11.94 -13.59 -1.44
C ASN A 73 11.78 -12.30 -2.26
N SER A 74 11.33 -12.33 -3.52
CA SER A 74 10.98 -11.08 -4.24
C SER A 74 9.80 -11.29 -5.17
N ARG A 75 8.70 -10.58 -4.94
CA ARG A 75 7.55 -10.57 -5.86
C ARG A 75 7.85 -9.61 -7.00
N PHE A 76 8.38 -10.16 -8.09
CA PHE A 76 8.54 -9.41 -9.34
C PHE A 76 7.43 -9.76 -10.33
N CYS A 77 7.05 -8.77 -11.13
CA CYS A 77 5.94 -8.83 -12.07
C CYS A 77 6.46 -9.21 -13.46
N LEU A 78 5.93 -10.28 -14.05
CA LEU A 78 6.24 -10.70 -15.41
C LEU A 78 5.23 -10.09 -16.40
N LEU A 79 5.68 -9.09 -17.13
CA LEU A 79 4.91 -8.40 -18.17
C LEU A 79 4.85 -9.28 -19.43
N THR A 80 3.66 -9.44 -20.00
CA THR A 80 3.46 -10.26 -21.20
C THR A 80 3.49 -9.40 -22.46
N ARG A 81 4.29 -9.79 -23.44
CA ARG A 81 4.32 -9.12 -24.75
C ARG A 81 2.97 -9.22 -25.48
N GLY A 82 2.54 -8.11 -26.07
CA GLY A 82 1.25 -8.00 -26.75
C GLY A 82 0.05 -7.77 -25.84
N SER A 83 0.28 -7.54 -24.53
CA SER A 83 -0.78 -7.22 -23.56
C SER A 83 -0.72 -5.75 -23.12
N ASN A 84 -1.70 -5.36 -22.29
CA ASN A 84 -1.67 -4.10 -21.55
C ASN A 84 -1.32 -4.39 -20.09
N ALA A 85 -0.47 -3.55 -19.51
CA ALA A 85 -0.20 -3.53 -18.09
C ALA A 85 -0.61 -2.19 -17.49
N SER A 86 -0.98 -2.17 -16.21
CA SER A 86 -1.29 -0.93 -15.49
C SER A 86 -0.44 -0.80 -14.25
N LEU A 87 0.26 0.34 -14.10
CA LEU A 87 0.95 0.71 -12.87
C LEU A 87 0.01 1.55 -12.01
N VAL A 88 -0.15 1.15 -10.75
CA VAL A 88 -1.03 1.80 -9.77
C VAL A 88 -0.21 2.19 -8.54
N ALA A 89 -0.10 3.48 -8.27
CA ALA A 89 0.59 4.01 -7.11
C ALA A 89 -0.42 4.66 -6.16
N LYS A 90 -0.39 4.30 -4.88
CA LYS A 90 -1.07 5.04 -3.81
C LYS A 90 -0.02 5.82 -3.04
N PHE A 91 -0.24 7.12 -2.84
CA PHE A 91 0.73 8.01 -2.22
C PHE A 91 0.03 9.15 -1.47
N ILE A 92 0.76 9.79 -0.56
CA ILE A 92 0.29 10.96 0.19
C ILE A 92 1.13 12.16 -0.23
N ALA A 93 0.50 13.20 -0.77
CA ALA A 93 1.19 14.43 -1.15
C ALA A 93 1.55 15.24 0.11
N ASP A 94 2.71 15.89 0.08
CA ASP A 94 3.24 16.76 1.13
C ASP A 94 2.73 18.21 1.03
N SER A 95 2.14 18.57 -0.11
CA SER A 95 1.51 19.86 -0.37
C SER A 95 0.28 19.70 -1.27
N ASP A 96 -0.51 20.76 -1.41
CA ASP A 96 -1.52 20.85 -2.44
C ASP A 96 -0.85 21.11 -3.80
N TYR A 97 -1.23 20.33 -4.81
CA TYR A 97 -0.71 20.46 -6.18
C TYR A 97 -1.84 20.64 -7.19
N PRO A 98 -1.94 21.81 -7.87
CA PRO A 98 -2.99 22.04 -8.86
C PRO A 98 -2.74 21.27 -10.15
N THR A 99 -1.47 21.08 -10.50
CA THR A 99 -1.01 20.35 -11.68
C THR A 99 0.13 19.43 -11.30
N VAL A 100 0.28 18.35 -12.05
CA VAL A 100 1.28 17.31 -11.80
C VAL A 100 1.78 16.81 -13.14
N THR A 101 3.08 16.57 -13.24
CA THR A 101 3.67 15.91 -14.41
C THR A 101 4.25 14.55 -14.06
N THR A 102 4.31 13.64 -15.03
CA THR A 102 4.83 12.28 -14.83
C THR A 102 6.11 12.02 -15.62
N ASN A 103 6.98 11.16 -15.07
CA ASN A 103 8.11 10.60 -15.81
C ASN A 103 8.28 9.12 -15.44
N VAL A 104 8.26 8.27 -16.45
CA VAL A 104 8.54 6.84 -16.31
C VAL A 104 9.81 6.50 -17.07
N ARG A 105 10.75 5.84 -16.38
CA ARG A 105 12.00 5.35 -16.95
C ARG A 105 12.14 3.86 -16.73
N ILE A 106 12.71 3.18 -17.71
CA ILE A 106 13.00 1.75 -17.66
C ILE A 106 14.49 1.57 -17.83
N LYS A 107 15.11 0.86 -16.88
CA LYS A 107 16.51 0.50 -16.92
C LYS A 107 16.66 -1.01 -17.16
N ILE A 108 17.47 -1.36 -18.16
CA ILE A 108 17.77 -2.73 -18.57
C ILE A 108 19.30 -2.85 -18.66
N GLY A 109 19.90 -3.56 -17.70
CA GLY A 109 21.36 -3.62 -17.57
C GLY A 109 21.96 -2.21 -17.39
N PHE A 110 22.82 -1.81 -18.33
CA PHE A 110 23.47 -0.49 -18.34
C PHE A 110 22.69 0.59 -19.11
N PHE A 111 21.61 0.22 -19.79
CA PHE A 111 20.81 1.17 -20.58
C PHE A 111 19.60 1.66 -19.80
N GLU A 112 19.30 2.95 -19.90
CA GLU A 112 18.11 3.58 -19.31
C GLU A 112 17.37 4.36 -20.39
N PHE A 113 16.06 4.13 -20.49
CA PHE A 113 15.21 4.71 -21.51
C PHE A 113 13.98 5.36 -20.86
N GLY A 114 13.54 6.50 -21.40
CA GLY A 114 12.20 7.02 -21.09
C GLY A 114 11.14 6.12 -21.74
N TYR A 115 10.01 5.90 -21.07
CA TYR A 115 8.91 5.12 -21.66
C TYR A 115 8.09 6.00 -22.63
N PRO A 116 8.05 5.68 -23.95
CA PRO A 116 7.37 6.52 -24.93
C PRO A 116 5.95 6.04 -25.26
N PRO A 117 5.06 6.94 -25.74
CA PRO A 117 4.86 8.30 -25.25
C PRO A 117 3.89 8.25 -24.05
N ILE A 118 4.39 8.47 -22.84
CA ILE A 118 3.49 8.89 -21.74
C ILE A 118 3.18 10.37 -21.95
N GLU A 119 1.92 10.74 -21.81
CA GLU A 119 1.55 12.14 -21.72
C GLU A 119 2.19 12.70 -20.45
N TYR A 120 2.81 13.88 -20.51
CA TYR A 120 3.52 14.38 -19.34
C TYR A 120 2.56 14.96 -18.32
N ASP A 121 1.40 15.46 -18.74
CA ASP A 121 0.36 15.94 -17.84
C ASP A 121 -0.36 14.78 -17.14
N ALA A 122 -0.02 14.54 -15.87
CA ALA A 122 -0.57 13.45 -15.10
C ALA A 122 -2.02 13.71 -14.68
N CYS A 123 -2.44 14.97 -14.56
CA CYS A 123 -3.79 15.33 -14.13
C CYS A 123 -4.85 15.00 -15.18
N GLN A 124 -4.47 14.96 -16.47
CA GLN A 124 -5.40 14.65 -17.55
C GLN A 124 -5.70 13.15 -17.66
N HIS A 125 -4.75 12.30 -17.28
CA HIS A 125 -4.82 10.88 -17.64
C HIS A 125 -4.54 9.90 -16.50
N TYR A 126 -3.80 10.30 -15.46
CA TYR A 126 -3.22 9.34 -14.52
C TYR A 126 -3.60 9.58 -13.07
N VAL A 127 -3.89 10.81 -12.66
CA VAL A 127 -4.23 11.14 -11.27
C VAL A 127 -5.30 12.23 -11.23
N ALA A 128 -6.19 12.16 -10.25
CA ALA A 128 -7.19 13.20 -10.03
C ALA A 128 -6.52 14.44 -9.42
N CYS A 129 -6.77 15.61 -10.01
CA CYS A 129 -6.25 16.89 -9.52
C CYS A 129 -7.39 17.84 -9.10
N PRO A 130 -7.14 18.78 -8.16
CA PRO A 130 -5.86 19.01 -7.47
C PRO A 130 -5.52 17.88 -6.49
N LEU A 131 -4.23 17.56 -6.36
CA LEU A 131 -3.80 16.71 -5.25
C LEU A 131 -3.95 17.48 -3.96
N ARG A 132 -4.51 16.82 -2.96
CA ARG A 132 -4.66 17.38 -1.62
C ARG A 132 -3.56 16.89 -0.71
N LYS A 133 -3.00 17.82 0.06
CA LYS A 133 -2.02 17.53 1.11
C LYS A 133 -2.59 16.53 2.11
N GLU A 134 -1.76 15.60 2.57
CA GLU A 134 -2.10 14.63 3.62
C GLU A 134 -3.25 13.66 3.28
N GLU A 135 -3.82 13.74 2.06
CA GLU A 135 -4.82 12.79 1.56
C GLU A 135 -4.16 11.64 0.79
N LEU A 136 -4.82 10.47 0.81
CA LEU A 136 -4.41 9.33 0.01
C LEU A 136 -4.83 9.54 -1.45
N ASN A 137 -3.85 9.78 -2.30
CA ASN A 137 -4.01 9.96 -3.73
C ASN A 137 -3.69 8.66 -4.47
N VAL A 138 -4.32 8.44 -5.63
CA VAL A 138 -4.12 7.25 -6.47
C VAL A 138 -3.76 7.68 -7.88
N ALA A 139 -2.57 7.31 -8.33
CA ALA A 139 -2.16 7.43 -9.72
C ALA A 139 -2.25 6.07 -10.43
N ARG A 140 -2.82 6.04 -11.63
CA ARG A 140 -2.95 4.85 -12.46
C ARG A 140 -2.57 5.17 -13.90
N VAL A 141 -1.62 4.42 -14.45
CA VAL A 141 -1.25 4.51 -15.87
C VAL A 141 -1.31 3.13 -16.50
N THR A 142 -2.05 3.02 -17.60
CA THR A 142 -2.12 1.81 -18.43
C THR A 142 -1.31 1.99 -19.68
N PHE A 143 -0.48 1.01 -20.01
CA PHE A 143 0.42 1.07 -21.16
C PHE A 143 0.46 -0.24 -21.95
N PRO A 144 0.55 -0.17 -23.29
CA PRO A 144 0.66 -1.35 -24.14
C PRO A 144 2.09 -1.87 -24.18
N ILE A 145 2.26 -3.18 -24.01
CA ILE A 145 3.54 -3.85 -24.16
C ILE A 145 3.63 -4.38 -25.59
N ILE A 146 4.40 -3.69 -26.43
CA ILE A 146 4.49 -4.02 -27.85
C ILE A 146 5.13 -5.42 -28.05
N SER A 147 4.50 -6.27 -28.88
CA SER A 147 4.94 -7.65 -29.09
C SER A 147 6.37 -7.80 -29.63
N LEU A 148 6.89 -6.76 -30.27
CA LEU A 148 8.23 -6.72 -30.88
C LEU A 148 9.36 -6.46 -29.86
N VAL A 149 9.04 -6.00 -28.64
CA VAL A 149 10.07 -5.74 -27.62
C VAL A 149 10.76 -7.05 -27.24
N PRO A 150 12.10 -7.09 -27.12
CA PRO A 150 12.81 -8.30 -26.68
C PRO A 150 12.40 -8.74 -25.28
N ARG A 151 12.62 -10.01 -24.96
CA ARG A 151 12.41 -10.52 -23.60
C ARG A 151 13.52 -10.06 -22.67
N PHE A 152 13.15 -9.69 -21.45
CA PHE A 152 14.09 -9.27 -20.41
C PHE A 152 13.74 -9.94 -19.09
N GLY A 153 14.67 -10.70 -18.51
CA GLY A 153 14.44 -11.31 -17.19
C GLY A 153 14.43 -10.30 -16.04
N ASN A 154 15.04 -9.12 -16.23
CA ASN A 154 15.16 -8.10 -15.21
C ASN A 154 15.18 -6.69 -15.83
N MET A 155 14.25 -5.86 -15.38
CA MET A 155 14.14 -4.44 -15.68
C MET A 155 13.83 -3.70 -14.39
N LEU A 156 14.36 -2.50 -14.22
CA LEU A 156 13.97 -1.59 -13.15
C LEU A 156 13.09 -0.48 -13.73
N ILE A 157 11.83 -0.45 -13.31
CA ILE A 157 10.88 0.61 -13.65
C ILE A 157 10.98 1.67 -12.57
N THR A 158 11.16 2.93 -12.97
CA THR A 158 11.10 4.09 -12.07
C THR A 158 10.00 5.03 -12.53
N ALA A 159 9.00 5.28 -11.68
CA ALA A 159 7.93 6.22 -11.94
C ALA A 159 8.02 7.40 -10.97
N ARG A 160 7.90 8.62 -11.49
CA ARG A 160 7.96 9.87 -10.73
C ARG A 160 6.79 10.76 -11.08
N LEU A 161 6.22 11.42 -10.07
CA LEU A 161 5.36 12.57 -10.26
C LEU A 161 6.06 13.83 -9.76
N TYR A 162 5.94 14.90 -10.52
CA TYR A 162 6.51 16.21 -10.20
C TYR A 162 5.43 17.28 -10.07
N GLY A 163 5.63 18.21 -9.15
CA GLY A 163 4.84 19.42 -9.04
C GLY A 163 5.19 20.45 -10.11
N PRO A 164 4.49 21.60 -10.10
CA PRO A 164 4.66 22.65 -11.11
C PRO A 164 6.04 23.32 -11.08
N ASN A 165 6.78 23.18 -9.98
CA ASN A 165 8.13 23.75 -9.82
C ASN A 165 9.24 22.71 -10.03
N GLY A 166 8.90 21.49 -10.46
CA GLY A 166 9.85 20.39 -10.66
C GLY A 166 10.22 19.63 -9.39
N GLU A 167 9.56 19.90 -8.27
CA GLU A 167 9.67 19.14 -7.02
C GLU A 167 9.13 17.72 -7.18
N VAL A 168 9.80 16.72 -6.61
CA VAL A 168 9.35 15.32 -6.64
C VAL A 168 8.25 15.13 -5.60
N ILE A 169 7.03 14.82 -6.04
CA ILE A 169 5.89 14.52 -5.17
C ILE A 169 5.97 13.07 -4.68
N VAL A 170 6.20 12.13 -5.61
CA VAL A 170 6.34 10.71 -5.31
C VAL A 170 7.29 10.05 -6.30
N CYS A 171 8.06 9.06 -5.84
CA CYS A 171 8.97 8.26 -6.64
C CYS A 171 8.86 6.79 -6.23
N GLY A 172 8.57 5.92 -7.19
CA GLY A 172 8.52 4.47 -6.98
C GLY A 172 9.44 3.73 -7.94
N GLN A 173 10.17 2.77 -7.40
CA GLN A 173 11.00 1.84 -8.15
C GLN A 173 10.52 0.41 -7.95
N ALA A 174 10.36 -0.35 -9.03
CA ALA A 174 9.98 -1.75 -8.98
C ALA A 174 10.74 -2.57 -10.02
N LYS A 175 11.08 -3.82 -9.66
CA LYS A 175 11.68 -4.79 -10.59
C LYS A 175 10.59 -5.52 -11.36
N ALA A 176 10.76 -5.66 -12.65
CA ALA A 176 9.86 -6.40 -13.52
C ALA A 176 10.63 -7.26 -14.54
N GLY A 177 10.00 -8.32 -15.02
CA GLY A 177 10.45 -9.07 -16.20
C GLY A 177 9.51 -8.83 -17.39
N LEU A 178 9.94 -9.20 -18.59
CA LEU A 178 9.19 -9.14 -19.84
C LEU A 178 9.33 -10.46 -20.59
N ILE A 179 8.21 -11.14 -20.83
CA ILE A 179 8.11 -12.50 -21.41
C ILE A 179 7.33 -12.55 -22.73
#